data_AF-A0A9Q3GDG9-F1
#
_entry.id   AF-A0A9Q3GDG9-F1
#
_cell.length_a   1.000
_cell.length_b   1.000
_cell.length_c   1.000
_cell.angle_alpha   90.00
_cell.angle_beta   90.00
_cell.angle_gamma   90.00
#
_symmetry.space_group_name_H-M   'P 1'
#
loop_
_entity.id
_entity.type
_entity.pdbx_description
1 polymer ?
#
loop_
_entity_poly.entity_id
_entity_poly.type
_entity_poly.pdbx_seq_one_letter_code
_entity_poly.pdbx_strand_id
1 'polypeptide(L)' 'MGHTSEDRTKERVASTAWWPKLEQGLSEYINTCERSQKENRKHGKKLGLLQHKEEPKHPLETINMDWVTGLVPGGKKT' A
#
# COMPACT_ATOMS: atom_id res chain seq x y z
N MET A 1 17.54 -1.93 -10.09
CA MET A 1 17.41 -3.33 -9.61
C MET A 1 16.39 -3.34 -8.47
N GLY A 2 15.14 -3.75 -8.56
CA GLY A 2 14.31 -4.35 -9.61
C GLY A 2 13.09 -4.91 -8.87
N HIS A 3 12.02 -4.11 -8.76
CA HIS A 3 10.79 -4.37 -8.00
C HIS A 3 9.94 -5.45 -8.68
N THR A 4 10.29 -6.72 -8.55
CA THR A 4 9.49 -7.82 -9.11
C THR A 4 8.49 -8.34 -8.08
N SER A 5 7.22 -8.43 -8.50
CA SER A 5 6.19 -9.17 -7.78
C SER A 5 6.64 -10.62 -7.51
N GLU A 6 6.04 -11.24 -6.50
CA GLU A 6 6.27 -12.63 -6.13
C GLU A 6 6.26 -13.57 -7.35
N ASP A 7 5.29 -13.41 -8.24
CA ASP A 7 5.12 -14.24 -9.44
C ASP A 7 6.28 -14.08 -10.43
N ARG A 8 6.77 -12.86 -10.63
CA ARG A 8 7.93 -12.60 -11.50
C ARG A 8 9.22 -13.17 -10.94
N THR A 9 9.33 -13.27 -9.62
CA THR A 9 10.47 -13.91 -8.96
C THR A 9 10.40 -15.42 -9.16
N LYS A 10 9.20 -16.01 -9.11
CA LYS A 10 8.97 -17.43 -9.42
C LYS A 10 9.35 -17.80 -10.85
N GLU A 11 8.87 -17.02 -11.82
CA GLU A 11 9.16 -17.26 -13.24
C GLU A 11 10.66 -17.16 -13.56
N ARG A 12 11.37 -16.17 -13.02
CA ARG A 12 12.82 -16.00 -13.28
C ARG A 12 13.67 -17.10 -12.69
N VAL A 13 13.36 -17.57 -11.50
CA VAL A 13 14.13 -18.66 -10.88
C VAL A 13 13.86 -19.95 -11.65
N ALA A 14 12.60 -20.24 -11.99
CA ALA A 14 12.23 -21.39 -12.81
C ALA A 14 12.86 -21.38 -14.20
N SER A 15 13.09 -20.20 -14.81
CA SER A 15 13.75 -20.09 -16.12
C SER A 15 15.27 -20.27 -16.09
N THR A 16 15.90 -20.15 -14.91
CA THR A 16 17.37 -20.07 -14.79
C THR A 16 17.96 -21.27 -14.04
N ALA A 17 17.17 -21.93 -13.19
CA ALA A 17 17.64 -23.07 -12.40
C ALA A 17 16.48 -24.03 -12.07
N TRP A 18 16.78 -25.32 -11.95
CA TRP A 18 15.82 -26.36 -11.58
C TRP A 18 16.41 -27.34 -10.56
N TRP A 19 15.67 -27.63 -9.49
CA TRP A 19 15.99 -28.68 -8.52
C TRP A 19 14.73 -29.23 -7.82
N PRO A 20 14.80 -30.41 -7.17
CA PRO A 20 13.66 -30.98 -6.46
C PRO A 20 13.14 -30.03 -5.37
N LYS A 21 11.83 -29.79 -5.32
CA LYS A 21 11.16 -28.85 -4.38
C LYS A 21 11.52 -27.38 -4.57
N LEU A 22 11.96 -26.98 -5.77
CA LEU A 22 12.23 -25.57 -6.12
C LEU A 22 11.07 -24.64 -5.72
N GLU A 23 9.84 -24.97 -6.12
CA GLU A 23 8.67 -24.12 -5.82
C GLU A 23 8.42 -23.95 -4.32
N GLN A 24 8.64 -25.02 -3.55
CA GLN A 24 8.48 -25.00 -2.10
C GLN A 24 9.53 -24.08 -1.45
N GLY A 25 10.81 -24.25 -1.81
CA GLY A 25 11.89 -23.41 -1.29
C GLY A 25 11.76 -21.94 -1.72
N LEU A 26 11.23 -21.70 -2.91
CA LEU A 26 11.02 -20.34 -3.41
C LEU A 26 9.83 -19.65 -2.74
N SER A 27 8.74 -20.38 -2.52
CA SER A 27 7.61 -19.92 -1.71
C SER A 27 8.04 -19.61 -0.28
N GLU A 28 8.83 -20.48 0.33
CA GLU A 28 9.37 -20.29 1.68
C GLU A 28 10.32 -19.09 1.74
N TYR A 29 11.19 -18.91 0.74
CA TYR A 29 12.07 -17.75 0.62
C TYR A 29 11.28 -16.45 0.50
N ILE A 30 10.27 -16.39 -0.38
CA ILE A 30 9.45 -15.18 -0.55
C ILE A 30 8.66 -14.87 0.71
N ASN A 31 8.13 -15.90 1.38
CA ASN A 31 7.35 -15.77 2.61
C ASN A 31 8.20 -15.49 3.85
N THR A 32 9.52 -15.71 3.83
CA THR A 32 10.43 -15.41 4.95
C THR A 32 11.31 -14.19 4.70
N CYS A 33 11.41 -13.74 3.45
CA CYS A 33 12.22 -12.57 3.09
C CYS A 33 11.59 -11.28 3.61
N GLU A 34 12.23 -10.71 4.64
CA GLU A 34 11.82 -9.45 5.26
C GLU A 34 11.71 -8.30 4.25
N ARG A 35 12.60 -8.25 3.26
CA ARG A 35 12.59 -7.23 2.20
C ARG A 35 11.35 -7.35 1.31
N SER A 36 11.03 -8.57 0.86
CA SER A 36 9.84 -8.82 0.05
C SER A 36 8.55 -8.57 0.82
N GLN A 37 8.50 -8.89 2.11
CA GLN A 37 7.34 -8.64 2.96
C GLN A 37 7.11 -7.15 3.27
N LYS A 38 8.18 -6.36 3.46
CA LYS A 38 8.09 -4.91 3.69
C LYS A 38 7.61 -4.15 2.47
N GLU A 39 8.11 -4.52 1.29
CA GLU A 39 7.77 -3.87 0.02
C GLU A 39 6.39 -4.30 -0.50
N ASN A 40 6.06 -5.61 -0.41
CA ASN A 40 4.75 -6.15 -0.80
C ASN A 40 3.76 -6.13 0.35
N ARG A 41 3.78 -5.08 1.18
CA ARG A 41 2.88 -4.94 2.31
C ARG A 41 1.45 -5.11 1.79
N LYS A 42 0.76 -6.16 2.23
CA LYS A 42 -0.60 -6.47 1.78
C LYS A 42 -1.49 -5.25 2.01
N HIS A 43 -1.88 -4.57 0.94
CA HIS A 43 -2.83 -3.45 0.97
C HIS A 43 -4.26 -3.88 1.36
N GLY A 44 -4.46 -5.17 1.67
CA GLY A 44 -5.76 -5.78 1.94
C GLY A 44 -6.22 -5.73 3.40
N LYS A 45 -5.80 -4.74 4.21
CA LYS A 45 -6.63 -4.46 5.40
C LYS A 45 -8.00 -4.08 4.85
N LYS A 46 -9.04 -4.84 5.20
CA LYS A 46 -10.43 -4.48 4.88
C LYS A 46 -10.58 -3.00 5.23
N LEU A 47 -10.96 -2.19 4.24
CA LEU A 47 -11.43 -0.84 4.49
C LEU A 47 -12.48 -0.98 5.59
N GLY A 48 -12.18 -0.44 6.77
CA GLY A 48 -13.10 -0.49 7.89
C GLY A 48 -14.43 0.14 7.47
N LEU A 49 -15.53 -0.30 8.06
CA LEU A 49 -16.82 0.35 7.83
C LEU A 49 -16.68 1.83 8.20
N LEU A 50 -17.08 2.70 7.27
CA LEU A 50 -17.13 4.13 7.50
C LEU A 50 -17.96 4.37 8.76
N GLN A 51 -17.37 5.03 9.77
CA GLN A 51 -18.09 5.34 11.00
C GLN A 51 -19.21 6.32 10.67
N HIS A 52 -20.44 5.98 11.02
CA HIS A 52 -21.57 6.88 10.88
C HIS A 52 -21.41 8.02 11.91
N LYS A 53 -21.51 9.27 11.45
CA LYS A 53 -21.56 10.44 12.33
C LYS A 53 -23.02 10.84 12.51
N GLU A 54 -23.40 11.22 13.73
CA GLU A 54 -24.74 11.77 13.97
C GLU A 54 -24.92 13.07 13.18
N GLU A 55 -26.09 13.22 12.54
CA GLU A 55 -26.42 14.44 11.82
C GLU A 55 -26.72 15.58 12.80
N PRO A 56 -26.15 16.78 12.60
CA PRO A 56 -26.49 17.94 13.41
C PRO A 56 -27.97 18.30 13.21
N LYS A 57 -28.68 18.56 14.30
CA LYS A 57 -30.11 18.88 14.36
C LYS A 57 -30.37 20.38 14.25
N HIS A 58 -29.34 21.21 14.47
CA HIS A 58 -29.45 22.67 14.47
C HIS A 58 -28.36 23.33 13.61
N PRO A 59 -28.63 24.53 13.05
CA PRO A 59 -27.61 25.30 12.35
C PRO A 59 -26.39 25.57 13.23
N LEU A 60 -25.19 25.41 12.65
CA LEU A 60 -23.89 25.66 13.30
C LEU A 60 -23.55 24.73 14.49
N GLU A 61 -24.28 23.65 14.69
CA GLU A 61 -24.01 22.68 15.77
C GLU A 61 -22.69 21.93 15.56
N THR A 62 -22.27 21.71 14.32
CA THR A 62 -20.99 21.07 14.00
C THR A 62 -20.28 21.83 12.87
N ILE A 63 -19.05 22.24 13.11
CA ILE A 63 -18.17 22.90 12.13
C ILE A 63 -16.93 22.01 11.96
N ASN A 64 -16.73 21.48 10.75
CA ASN A 64 -15.51 20.76 10.39
C ASN A 64 -14.58 21.74 9.67
N MET A 65 -13.32 21.82 10.10
CA MET A 65 -12.29 22.66 9.48
C MET A 65 -11.03 21.84 9.25
N ASP A 66 -10.35 22.10 8.13
CA ASP A 66 -9.07 21.46 7.80
C ASP A 66 -8.14 22.46 7.11
N TRP A 67 -6.84 22.21 7.18
CA TRP A 67 -5.82 23.04 6.55
C TRP A 67 -5.61 22.61 5.09
N VAL A 68 -5.86 23.52 4.16
CA VAL A 68 -5.45 23.32 2.76
C VAL A 68 -4.00 23.76 2.63
N THR A 69 -3.11 22.80 2.36
CA THR A 69 -1.67 23.06 2.14
C THR A 69 -1.30 22.92 0.66
N GLY A 70 -0.13 23.42 0.26
CA GLY A 70 0.36 23.31 -1.12
C GLY A 70 -0.28 24.29 -2.12
N LEU A 71 -0.93 25.34 -1.63
CA LEU A 71 -1.44 26.40 -2.48
C LEU A 71 -0.29 27.17 -3.13
N VAL A 72 -0.47 27.56 -4.40
CA VAL A 72 0.44 28.48 -5.07
C VAL A 72 0.51 29.79 -4.29
N PRO A 73 1.65 30.52 -4.31
CA PRO A 73 1.74 31.81 -3.65
C PRO A 73 0.60 32.73 -4.10
N GLY A 74 -0.20 33.19 -3.16
CA GLY A 74 -1.31 34.10 -3.42
C GLY A 74 -0.78 35.51 -3.65
N GLY A 75 -0.79 35.97 -4.91
CA GLY A 75 -0.46 37.36 -5.28
C GLY A 75 0.45 37.46 -6.49
N LYS A 76 0.33 38.57 -7.24
CA LYS A 76 1.31 38.91 -8.28
C LYS A 76 2.66 39.09 -7.60
N LYS A 77 3.70 38.44 -8.12
CA LYS A 77 5.09 38.82 -7.84
C LYS A 77 5.31 40.19 -8.49
N THR A 78 4.92 41.25 -7.79
CA THR A 78 5.36 42.62 -8.07
C THR A 78 6.72 42.84 -7.45
#